data_AF-A0A1H2WSL1-F1
#
_entry.id   AF-A0A1H2WSL1-F1
#
_cell.length_a   1.000
_cell.length_b   1.000
_cell.length_c   1.000
_cell.angle_alpha   90.00
_cell.angle_beta   90.00
_cell.angle_gamma   90.00
#
_symmetry.space_group_name_H-M   'P 1'
#
loop_
_entity.id
_entity.type
_entity.pdbx_description
1 polymer ?
#
loop_
_entity_poly.entity_id
_entity_poly.type
_entity_poly.pdbx_seq_one_letter_code
_entity_poly.pdbx_strand_id
1 'polypeptide(L)'
;MTHYTQSELNAIMEYKDIISRDSPRKKISYAYFPKDNDPWDNHKKAVHIIRYILRDIYHFTKEQILQMASREWIHELALDTPYAKLIFPDELSKKKDYFYLAKLVYPDEIVSLSEDQLIKYVYKQVTDPEKSMKFPANYFNQEKGRYRAMICLRKAIEWYGDFTSIEDLYEKFADEKYATKFLKKVQLLKPMSLYFKDPMEYLDWSLPDGQANGLLYFDYRFHQIFDDSEAGKIWEQGLVNKKKRKHKVERKDTEQ
;
A
#
# COMPACT_ATOMS: atom_id res chain seq x y z
N MET A 1 14.63 -1.31 -33.12
CA MET A 1 14.41 -2.70 -33.58
C MET A 1 14.79 -3.60 -32.41
N THR A 2 13.86 -4.34 -31.82
CA THR A 2 14.16 -5.20 -30.66
C THR A 2 14.97 -6.40 -31.14
N HIS A 3 16.21 -6.53 -30.66
CA HIS A 3 17.05 -7.68 -31.00
C HIS A 3 16.71 -8.86 -30.09
N TYR A 4 16.16 -9.93 -30.67
CA TYR A 4 15.93 -11.20 -29.97
C TYR A 4 17.20 -12.05 -30.00
N THR A 5 17.52 -12.64 -28.86
CA THR A 5 18.54 -13.67 -28.72
C THR A 5 18.09 -14.96 -29.42
N GLN A 6 19.06 -15.81 -29.82
CA GLN A 6 18.74 -17.12 -30.40
C GLN A 6 17.87 -17.97 -29.47
N SER A 7 18.08 -17.87 -28.16
CA SER A 7 17.28 -18.58 -27.16
C SER A 7 15.81 -18.13 -27.16
N GLU A 8 15.55 -16.84 -27.32
CA GLU A 8 14.19 -16.29 -27.42
C GLU A 8 13.51 -16.72 -28.71
N LEU A 9 14.23 -16.66 -29.84
CA LEU A 9 13.71 -17.12 -31.13
C LEU A 9 13.34 -18.60 -31.09
N ASN A 10 14.18 -19.44 -30.49
CA ASN A 10 13.89 -20.87 -30.35
C ASN A 10 12.66 -21.12 -29.45
N ALA A 11 12.48 -20.34 -28.38
CA ALA A 11 11.28 -20.43 -27.54
C ALA A 11 10.00 -20.00 -28.28
N ILE A 12 10.09 -18.96 -29.11
CA ILE A 12 8.99 -18.51 -29.99
C ILE A 12 8.67 -19.54 -31.07
N MET A 13 9.67 -20.22 -31.62
CA MET A 13 9.45 -21.31 -32.57
C MET A 13 8.79 -22.51 -31.91
N GLU A 14 9.27 -22.96 -30.74
CA GLU A 14 8.59 -24.02 -29.98
C GLU A 14 7.14 -23.63 -29.66
N TYR A 15 6.89 -22.36 -29.34
CA TYR A 15 5.54 -21.85 -29.14
C TYR A 15 4.65 -22.04 -30.37
N LYS A 16 5.15 -21.68 -31.56
CA LYS A 16 4.42 -21.88 -32.82
C LYS A 16 4.09 -23.36 -33.06
N ASP A 17 5.05 -24.25 -32.81
CA ASP A 17 4.83 -25.69 -32.95
C ASP A 17 3.76 -26.22 -31.96
N ILE A 18 3.71 -25.66 -30.74
CA ILE A 18 2.68 -26.01 -29.74
C ILE A 18 1.29 -25.60 -30.23
N ILE A 19 1.11 -24.36 -30.71
CA ILE A 19 -0.22 -23.88 -31.14
C ILE A 19 -0.68 -24.54 -32.44
N SER A 20 0.24 -24.90 -33.34
CA SER A 20 -0.06 -25.65 -34.57
C SER A 20 -0.34 -27.14 -34.33
N ARG A 21 -0.13 -27.64 -33.10
CA ARG A 21 -0.21 -29.06 -32.72
C ARG A 21 0.84 -29.96 -33.40
N ASP A 22 1.91 -29.35 -33.91
CA ASP A 22 3.07 -30.05 -34.46
C ASP A 22 3.99 -30.56 -33.34
N SER A 23 3.83 -30.03 -32.13
CA SER A 23 4.50 -30.50 -30.92
C SER A 23 3.51 -31.17 -29.96
N PRO A 24 3.87 -32.30 -29.33
CA PRO A 24 3.05 -32.91 -28.28
C PRO A 24 3.10 -32.13 -26.95
N ARG A 25 3.94 -31.09 -26.86
CA ARG A 25 4.05 -30.27 -25.65
C ARG A 25 2.86 -29.34 -25.52
N LYS A 26 2.51 -29.02 -24.28
CA LYS A 26 1.41 -28.09 -23.95
C LYS A 26 1.88 -26.71 -23.50
N LYS A 27 3.20 -26.53 -23.33
CA LYS A 27 3.80 -25.29 -22.84
C LYS A 27 5.26 -25.19 -23.27
N ILE A 28 5.75 -23.96 -23.35
CA ILE A 28 7.15 -23.65 -23.64
C ILE A 28 8.05 -24.32 -22.58
N SER A 29 9.19 -24.83 -23.01
CA SER A 29 10.16 -25.52 -22.17
C SER A 29 10.81 -24.61 -21.12
N TYR A 30 11.00 -25.12 -19.91
CA TYR A 30 11.80 -24.44 -18.88
C TYR A 30 13.30 -24.38 -19.24
N ALA A 31 13.77 -25.17 -20.23
CA ALA A 31 15.16 -25.14 -20.68
C ALA A 31 15.59 -23.75 -21.21
N TYR A 32 14.64 -22.94 -21.70
CA TYR A 32 14.91 -21.57 -22.10
C TYR A 32 15.13 -20.61 -20.92
N PHE A 33 14.79 -21.04 -19.70
CA PHE A 33 14.92 -20.26 -18.47
C PHE A 33 15.76 -21.03 -17.41
N PRO A 34 17.06 -21.23 -17.65
CA PRO A 34 17.96 -21.94 -16.75
C PRO A 34 17.88 -21.39 -15.32
N LYS A 35 17.96 -22.26 -14.32
CA LYS A 35 17.92 -21.87 -12.91
C LYS A 35 19.15 -21.08 -12.48
N ASP A 36 20.29 -21.36 -13.10
CA ASP A 36 21.58 -20.76 -12.75
C ASP A 36 21.77 -19.35 -13.33
N ASN A 37 20.86 -18.90 -14.21
CA ASN A 37 20.85 -17.54 -14.71
C ASN A 37 20.32 -16.55 -13.66
N ASP A 38 20.79 -15.30 -13.76
CA ASP A 38 20.20 -14.18 -13.03
C ASP A 38 18.67 -14.15 -13.26
N PRO A 39 17.85 -14.08 -12.19
CA PRO A 39 16.39 -13.94 -12.30
C PRO A 39 15.96 -12.81 -13.24
N TRP A 40 16.70 -11.70 -13.29
CA TRP A 40 16.42 -10.57 -14.18
C TRP A 40 16.64 -10.90 -15.65
N ASP A 41 17.59 -11.75 -15.99
CA ASP A 41 17.80 -12.18 -17.38
C ASP A 41 16.66 -13.10 -17.82
N ASN A 42 16.24 -14.03 -16.95
CA ASN A 42 15.06 -14.86 -17.18
C ASN A 42 13.78 -14.01 -17.30
N HIS A 43 13.65 -12.95 -16.49
CA HIS A 43 12.54 -12.00 -16.58
C HIS A 43 12.52 -11.26 -17.93
N LYS A 44 13.64 -10.65 -18.34
CA LYS A 44 13.75 -9.94 -19.63
C LYS A 44 13.37 -10.86 -20.79
N LYS A 45 13.91 -12.08 -20.79
CA LYS A 45 13.60 -13.12 -21.78
C LYS A 45 12.10 -13.44 -21.82
N ALA A 46 11.51 -13.65 -20.66
CA ALA A 46 10.09 -13.95 -20.54
C ALA A 46 9.21 -12.79 -21.05
N VAL A 47 9.58 -11.55 -20.72
CA VAL A 47 8.89 -10.35 -21.23
C VAL A 47 8.97 -10.28 -22.75
N HIS A 48 10.13 -10.51 -23.35
CA HIS A 48 10.28 -10.50 -24.80
C HIS A 48 9.44 -11.56 -25.50
N ILE A 49 9.45 -12.80 -24.99
CA ILE A 49 8.67 -13.91 -25.54
C ILE A 49 7.17 -13.62 -25.41
N ILE A 50 6.69 -13.24 -24.22
CA ILE A 50 5.27 -12.96 -24.00
C ILE A 50 4.81 -11.76 -24.83
N ARG A 51 5.63 -10.70 -24.90
CA ARG A 51 5.33 -9.53 -25.73
C ARG A 51 5.18 -9.92 -27.19
N TYR A 52 6.10 -10.70 -27.73
CA TYR A 52 6.02 -11.18 -29.11
C TYR A 52 4.74 -12.00 -29.35
N ILE A 53 4.44 -12.93 -28.46
CA ILE A 53 3.26 -13.79 -28.60
C ILE A 53 1.97 -12.94 -28.56
N LEU A 54 1.78 -12.12 -27.52
CA LEU A 54 0.53 -11.39 -27.34
C LEU A 54 0.33 -10.28 -28.38
N ARG A 55 1.38 -9.54 -28.73
CA ARG A 55 1.30 -8.40 -29.66
C ARG A 55 1.47 -8.82 -31.12
N ASP A 56 2.43 -9.69 -31.42
CA ASP A 56 2.84 -9.94 -32.81
C ASP A 56 2.21 -11.22 -33.40
N ILE A 57 1.79 -12.18 -32.56
CA ILE A 57 1.05 -13.37 -33.02
C ILE A 57 -0.47 -13.18 -32.87
N TYR A 58 -0.93 -12.79 -31.67
CA TYR A 58 -2.37 -12.63 -31.41
C TYR A 58 -2.92 -11.23 -31.66
N HIS A 59 -2.06 -10.23 -31.82
CA HIS A 59 -2.45 -8.83 -32.03
C HIS A 59 -3.35 -8.26 -30.92
N PHE A 60 -3.17 -8.71 -29.68
CA PHE A 60 -3.93 -8.18 -28.54
C PHE A 60 -3.52 -6.76 -28.21
N THR A 61 -4.48 -5.84 -28.13
CA THR A 61 -4.24 -4.47 -27.65
C THR A 61 -4.02 -4.43 -26.13
N LYS A 62 -3.47 -3.33 -25.63
CA LYS A 62 -3.32 -3.11 -24.19
C LYS A 62 -4.66 -3.20 -23.43
N GLU A 63 -5.75 -2.71 -24.01
CA GLU A 63 -7.10 -2.76 -23.43
C GLU A 63 -7.59 -4.21 -23.30
N GLN A 64 -7.38 -5.02 -24.33
CA GLN A 64 -7.75 -6.43 -24.30
C GLN A 64 -6.97 -7.18 -23.21
N ILE A 65 -5.66 -6.96 -23.11
CA ILE A 65 -4.85 -7.59 -22.06
C ILE A 65 -5.31 -7.14 -20.67
N LEU A 66 -5.59 -5.85 -20.47
CA LEU A 66 -6.09 -5.33 -19.18
C LEU A 66 -7.41 -5.98 -18.74
N GLN A 67 -8.29 -6.32 -19.69
CA GLN A 67 -9.61 -6.89 -19.40
C GLN A 67 -9.59 -8.42 -19.29
N MET A 68 -8.79 -9.09 -20.13
CA MET A 68 -8.83 -10.55 -20.29
C MET A 68 -7.76 -11.29 -19.50
N ALA A 69 -6.66 -10.62 -19.11
CA ALA A 69 -5.56 -11.30 -18.46
C ALA A 69 -6.01 -11.95 -17.16
N SER A 70 -5.90 -13.28 -17.13
CA SER A 70 -6.27 -14.15 -16.01
C SER A 70 -5.36 -15.37 -15.98
N ARG A 71 -5.48 -16.17 -14.94
CA ARG A 71 -4.75 -17.44 -14.84
C ARG A 71 -5.11 -18.37 -15.98
N GLU A 72 -6.41 -18.48 -16.24
CA GLU A 72 -7.00 -19.34 -17.26
C GLU A 72 -6.53 -18.91 -18.64
N TRP A 73 -6.53 -17.60 -18.91
CA TRP A 73 -6.06 -17.04 -20.19
C TRP A 73 -4.57 -17.30 -20.43
N ILE A 74 -3.72 -17.14 -19.40
CA ILE A 74 -2.29 -17.48 -19.48
C ILE A 74 -2.08 -18.96 -19.79
N HIS A 75 -2.90 -19.83 -19.19
CA HIS A 75 -2.82 -21.27 -19.40
C HIS A 75 -3.28 -21.68 -20.80
N GLU A 76 -4.42 -21.15 -21.27
CA GLU A 76 -4.97 -21.40 -22.60
C GLU A 76 -4.03 -20.96 -23.71
N LEU A 77 -3.31 -19.86 -23.48
CA LEU A 77 -2.28 -19.37 -24.39
C LEU A 77 -0.93 -20.08 -24.25
N ALA A 78 -0.82 -21.13 -23.42
CA ALA A 78 0.42 -21.88 -23.16
C ALA A 78 1.60 -21.02 -22.65
N LEU A 79 1.29 -19.94 -21.93
CA LEU A 79 2.26 -18.96 -21.42
C LEU A 79 2.70 -19.22 -19.96
N ASP A 80 2.28 -20.33 -19.34
CA ASP A 80 2.60 -20.65 -17.93
C ASP A 80 4.09 -20.55 -17.60
N THR A 81 4.94 -21.12 -18.46
CA THR A 81 6.38 -21.18 -18.26
C THR A 81 7.03 -19.80 -18.26
N PRO A 82 6.91 -18.97 -19.32
CA PRO A 82 7.47 -17.63 -19.29
C PRO A 82 6.79 -16.75 -18.23
N TYR A 83 5.47 -16.87 -18.02
CA TYR A 83 4.75 -16.06 -17.03
C TYR A 83 5.31 -16.26 -15.61
N ALA A 84 5.64 -17.50 -15.24
CA ALA A 84 6.22 -17.82 -13.94
C ALA A 84 7.54 -17.07 -13.67
N LYS A 85 8.28 -16.72 -14.73
CA LYS A 85 9.59 -16.03 -14.68
C LYS A 85 9.47 -14.51 -14.64
N LEU A 86 8.27 -13.95 -14.79
CA LEU A 86 8.08 -12.52 -14.65
C LEU A 86 8.36 -12.07 -13.21
N ILE A 87 9.00 -10.91 -13.08
CA ILE A 87 9.20 -10.22 -11.80
C ILE A 87 8.16 -9.10 -11.76
N PHE A 88 7.40 -9.06 -10.67
CA PHE A 88 6.41 -8.02 -10.40
C PHE A 88 6.94 -7.14 -9.27
N PRO A 89 6.50 -5.88 -9.18
CA PRO A 89 6.69 -5.07 -7.97
C PRO A 89 6.19 -5.82 -6.74
N ASP A 90 6.82 -5.60 -5.59
CA ASP A 90 6.49 -6.29 -4.33
C ASP A 90 5.04 -6.05 -3.89
N GLU A 91 4.47 -4.91 -4.27
CA GLU A 91 3.09 -4.53 -4.03
C GLU A 91 2.07 -5.33 -4.88
N LEU A 92 2.52 -6.02 -5.93
CA LEU A 92 1.64 -6.75 -6.85
C LEU A 92 1.83 -8.26 -6.74
N SER A 93 0.71 -8.98 -6.83
CA SER A 93 0.65 -10.44 -6.80
C SER A 93 0.49 -11.02 -8.21
N LYS A 94 1.45 -11.83 -8.64
CA LYS A 94 1.36 -12.63 -9.88
C LYS A 94 0.13 -13.56 -9.95
N LYS A 95 -0.54 -13.82 -8.82
CA LYS A 95 -1.73 -14.68 -8.74
C LYS A 95 -3.05 -13.92 -8.91
N LYS A 96 -3.03 -12.59 -8.83
CA LYS A 96 -4.23 -11.75 -8.79
C LYS A 96 -4.14 -10.56 -9.74
N ASP A 97 -2.98 -9.93 -9.82
CA ASP A 97 -2.76 -8.65 -10.48
C ASP A 97 -2.30 -8.83 -11.94
N TYR A 98 -3.03 -9.68 -12.66
CA TYR A 98 -2.74 -10.02 -14.06
C TYR A 98 -2.74 -8.81 -15.01
N PHE A 99 -3.46 -7.74 -14.66
CA PHE A 99 -3.46 -6.47 -15.39
C PHE A 99 -2.04 -5.90 -15.61
N TYR A 100 -1.10 -6.20 -14.71
CA TYR A 100 0.29 -5.75 -14.84
C TYR A 100 1.00 -6.31 -16.08
N LEU A 101 0.49 -7.42 -16.63
CA LEU A 101 0.99 -7.98 -17.88
C LEU A 101 0.89 -7.00 -19.04
N ALA A 102 -0.16 -6.18 -19.08
CA ALA A 102 -0.33 -5.15 -20.12
C ALA A 102 0.84 -4.16 -20.10
N LYS A 103 1.32 -3.78 -18.92
CA LYS A 103 2.50 -2.88 -18.78
C LYS A 103 3.77 -3.54 -19.29
N LEU A 104 3.93 -4.85 -19.07
CA LEU A 104 5.09 -5.58 -19.55
C LEU A 104 5.08 -5.73 -21.08
N VAL A 105 3.89 -5.88 -21.69
CA VAL A 105 3.75 -5.98 -23.16
C VAL A 105 3.89 -4.61 -23.82
N TYR A 106 3.27 -3.58 -23.25
CA TYR A 106 3.22 -2.21 -23.79
C TYR A 106 3.85 -1.18 -22.83
N PRO A 107 5.17 -1.24 -22.60
CA PRO A 107 5.84 -0.40 -21.60
C PRO A 107 5.81 1.09 -21.95
N ASP A 108 5.75 1.44 -23.24
CA ASP A 108 5.78 2.82 -23.72
C ASP A 108 4.38 3.47 -23.75
N GLU A 109 3.32 2.66 -23.75
CA GLU A 109 1.94 3.13 -23.81
C GLU A 109 1.24 3.12 -22.45
N ILE A 110 1.70 2.29 -21.52
CA ILE A 110 1.15 2.20 -20.17
C ILE A 110 2.12 2.86 -19.21
N VAL A 111 1.70 3.92 -18.54
CA VAL A 111 2.52 4.58 -17.52
C VAL A 111 2.78 3.61 -16.36
N SER A 112 4.03 3.51 -15.92
CA SER A 112 4.37 2.71 -14.74
C SER A 112 3.68 3.29 -13.51
N LEU A 113 3.12 2.41 -12.67
CA LEU A 113 2.61 2.85 -11.37
C LEU A 113 3.78 3.41 -10.55
N SER A 114 3.60 4.61 -10.00
CA SER A 114 4.54 5.15 -9.03
C SER A 114 4.50 4.31 -7.75
N GLU A 115 5.55 4.39 -6.94
CA GLU A 115 5.59 3.74 -5.64
C GLU A 115 4.39 4.13 -4.77
N ASP A 116 4.02 5.41 -4.77
CA ASP A 116 2.84 5.91 -4.07
C ASP A 116 1.53 5.26 -4.59
N GLN A 117 1.38 5.10 -5.90
CA GLN A 117 0.21 4.42 -6.49
C GLN A 117 0.16 2.94 -6.11
N LEU A 118 1.30 2.26 -6.08
CA LEU A 118 1.41 0.85 -5.68
C LEU A 118 1.04 0.68 -4.20
N ILE A 119 1.49 1.58 -3.34
CA ILE A 119 1.14 1.57 -1.90
C ILE A 119 -0.36 1.78 -1.72
N LYS A 120 -0.93 2.77 -2.42
CA LYS A 120 -2.39 3.03 -2.42
C LYS A 120 -3.19 1.85 -2.92
N TYR A 121 -2.69 1.13 -3.93
CA TYR A 121 -3.31 -0.08 -4.46
C TYR A 121 -3.38 -1.19 -3.41
N VAL A 122 -2.24 -1.50 -2.76
CA VAL A 122 -2.21 -2.49 -1.67
C VAL A 122 -3.14 -2.07 -0.53
N TYR A 123 -3.09 -0.79 -0.14
CA TYR A 123 -3.89 -0.31 0.96
C TYR A 123 -5.39 -0.44 0.70
N LYS A 124 -5.83 -0.07 -0.51
CA LYS A 124 -7.22 -0.25 -0.94
C LYS A 124 -7.67 -1.70 -0.83
N GLN A 125 -6.82 -2.67 -1.18
CA GLN A 125 -7.16 -4.10 -1.08
C GLN A 125 -7.31 -4.56 0.38
N VAL A 126 -6.52 -3.99 1.30
CA VAL A 126 -6.53 -4.33 2.73
C VAL A 126 -7.72 -3.72 3.47
N THR A 127 -8.11 -2.49 3.11
CA THR A 127 -9.23 -1.81 3.74
C THR A 127 -10.58 -2.08 3.07
N ASP A 128 -10.58 -2.82 1.96
CA ASP A 128 -11.79 -3.31 1.30
C ASP A 128 -12.55 -4.27 2.25
N PRO A 129 -13.74 -3.87 2.74
CA PRO A 129 -14.48 -4.66 3.73
C PRO A 129 -14.94 -6.02 3.17
N GLU A 130 -15.04 -6.16 1.85
CA GLU A 130 -15.47 -7.41 1.22
C GLU A 130 -14.35 -8.44 1.10
N LYS A 131 -13.09 -7.99 1.10
CA LYS A 131 -11.95 -8.87 0.78
C LYS A 131 -11.21 -9.40 2.00
N SER A 132 -11.41 -8.80 3.18
CA SER A 132 -10.78 -9.18 4.46
C SER A 132 -9.28 -9.50 4.32
N MET A 133 -8.58 -8.71 3.50
CA MET A 133 -7.15 -8.94 3.24
C MET A 133 -6.30 -8.35 4.36
N LYS A 134 -5.11 -8.94 4.52
CA LYS A 134 -4.04 -8.41 5.36
C LYS A 134 -2.93 -7.86 4.48
N PHE A 135 -2.17 -6.92 5.01
CA PHE A 135 -0.93 -6.50 4.35
C PHE A 135 -0.01 -7.69 4.04
N PRO A 136 0.77 -7.62 2.94
CA PRO A 136 1.77 -8.62 2.65
C PRO A 136 2.73 -8.84 3.83
N ALA A 137 3.31 -10.05 3.91
CA ALA A 137 4.28 -10.36 4.95
C ALA A 137 5.47 -9.39 4.85
N ASN A 138 5.92 -8.87 6.00
CA ASN A 138 7.01 -7.90 6.09
C ASN A 138 6.81 -6.60 5.29
N TYR A 139 5.61 -6.29 4.82
CA TYR A 139 5.33 -5.10 4.01
C TYR A 139 5.81 -3.81 4.68
N PHE A 140 5.64 -3.73 5.99
CA PHE A 140 6.11 -2.63 6.81
C PHE A 140 7.45 -2.88 7.48
N ASN A 141 8.09 -4.05 7.39
CA ASN A 141 9.37 -4.31 8.09
C ASN A 141 10.60 -4.02 7.22
N GLN A 142 10.41 -3.63 5.97
CA GLN A 142 11.48 -3.31 5.02
C GLN A 142 11.90 -1.84 5.13
N GLU A 143 12.99 -1.48 4.44
CA GLU A 143 13.60 -0.14 4.41
C GLU A 143 12.60 1.01 4.23
N LYS A 144 11.52 0.79 3.47
CA LYS A 144 10.50 1.80 3.18
C LYS A 144 9.22 1.69 4.02
N GLY A 145 9.22 0.86 5.06
CA GLY A 145 8.04 0.57 5.87
C GLY A 145 7.41 1.82 6.51
N ARG A 146 8.25 2.72 7.02
CA ARG A 146 7.79 4.01 7.59
C ARG A 146 7.09 4.88 6.56
N TYR A 147 7.66 5.01 5.36
CA TYR A 147 7.09 5.77 4.26
C TYR A 147 5.75 5.19 3.78
N ARG A 148 5.67 3.85 3.65
CA ARG A 148 4.43 3.13 3.34
C ARG A 148 3.34 3.41 4.37
N ALA A 149 3.69 3.37 5.65
CA ALA A 149 2.77 3.68 6.75
C ALA A 149 2.20 5.11 6.60
N MET A 150 3.07 6.10 6.37
CA MET A 150 2.65 7.51 6.19
C MET A 150 1.70 7.71 5.00
N ILE A 151 1.95 7.06 3.87
CA ILE A 151 1.02 7.10 2.71
C ILE A 151 -0.33 6.47 3.08
N CYS A 152 -0.31 5.31 3.73
CA CYS A 152 -1.54 4.65 4.15
C CYS A 152 -2.34 5.50 5.11
N LEU A 153 -1.71 6.18 6.08
CA LEU A 153 -2.43 7.05 7.02
C LEU A 153 -3.10 8.22 6.30
N ARG A 154 -2.39 8.89 5.39
CA ARG A 154 -2.99 9.96 4.56
C ARG A 154 -4.23 9.49 3.84
N LYS A 155 -4.18 8.29 3.22
CA LYS A 155 -5.36 7.71 2.56
C LYS A 155 -6.44 7.27 3.52
N ALA A 156 -6.09 6.81 4.72
CA ALA A 156 -7.06 6.47 5.75
C ALA A 156 -7.89 7.69 6.16
N ILE A 157 -7.22 8.82 6.37
CA ILE A 157 -7.84 10.09 6.73
C ILE A 157 -8.75 10.56 5.59
N GLU A 158 -8.29 10.49 4.35
CA GLU A 158 -9.08 10.88 3.16
C GLU A 158 -10.34 10.00 2.95
N TRP A 159 -10.24 8.69 3.14
CA TRP A 159 -11.33 7.76 2.80
C TRP A 159 -12.28 7.46 3.95
N TYR A 160 -11.79 7.50 5.18
CA TYR A 160 -12.53 7.03 6.36
C TYR A 160 -12.57 8.04 7.50
N GLY A 161 -11.88 9.16 7.34
CA GLY A 161 -11.88 10.25 8.30
C GLY A 161 -13.20 10.98 8.30
N ASP A 162 -13.66 11.32 9.50
CA ASP A 162 -14.75 12.27 9.72
C ASP A 162 -14.13 13.47 10.42
N PHE A 163 -13.43 14.30 9.64
CA PHE A 163 -12.66 15.45 10.12
C PHE A 163 -13.13 16.71 9.43
N THR A 164 -13.40 17.74 10.21
CA THR A 164 -13.98 19.00 9.73
C THR A 164 -12.94 20.10 9.52
N SER A 165 -11.79 19.98 10.17
CA SER A 165 -10.65 20.88 10.02
C SER A 165 -9.34 20.21 10.43
N ILE A 166 -8.21 20.92 10.25
CA ILE A 166 -6.91 20.44 10.73
C ILE A 166 -6.88 20.39 12.26
N GLU A 167 -7.52 21.34 12.95
CA GLU A 167 -7.65 21.37 14.41
C GLU A 167 -8.40 20.14 14.93
N ASP A 168 -9.56 19.83 14.34
CA ASP A 168 -10.36 18.64 14.69
C ASP A 168 -9.57 17.34 14.46
N LEU A 169 -8.74 17.30 13.40
CA LEU A 169 -7.86 16.18 13.13
C LEU A 169 -6.80 16.01 14.22
N TYR A 170 -6.12 17.10 14.63
CA TYR A 170 -5.14 17.05 15.71
C TYR A 170 -5.79 16.69 17.06
N GLU A 171 -6.94 17.28 17.39
CA GLU A 171 -7.71 16.98 18.62
C GLU A 171 -8.04 15.49 18.73
N LYS A 172 -8.60 14.92 17.64
CA LYS A 172 -8.97 13.50 17.59
C LYS A 172 -7.75 12.56 17.66
N PHE A 173 -6.62 12.95 17.09
CA PHE A 173 -5.40 12.14 17.18
C PHE A 173 -4.66 12.32 18.52
N ALA A 174 -4.91 13.41 19.25
CA ALA A 174 -4.46 13.59 20.62
C ALA A 174 -5.28 12.74 21.62
N ASP A 175 -6.55 12.43 21.33
CA ASP A 175 -7.32 11.41 22.07
C ASP A 175 -6.84 10.00 21.69
N GLU A 176 -6.02 9.40 22.56
CA GLU A 176 -5.45 8.07 22.35
C GLU A 176 -6.52 6.98 22.13
N LYS A 177 -7.67 7.09 22.79
CA LYS A 177 -8.76 6.10 22.69
C LYS A 177 -9.43 6.20 21.34
N TYR A 178 -9.74 7.42 20.89
CA TYR A 178 -10.29 7.64 19.55
C TYR A 178 -9.29 7.19 18.48
N ALA A 179 -8.06 7.70 18.55
CA ALA A 179 -7.03 7.45 17.54
C ALA A 179 -6.70 5.96 17.43
N THR A 180 -6.54 5.25 18.55
CA THR A 180 -6.33 3.80 18.55
C THR A 180 -7.49 3.05 17.92
N LYS A 181 -8.74 3.45 18.20
CA LYS A 181 -9.94 2.84 17.61
C LYS A 181 -9.98 3.07 16.09
N PHE A 182 -9.69 4.28 15.64
CA PHE A 182 -9.59 4.62 14.22
C PHE A 182 -8.49 3.79 13.53
N LEU A 183 -7.27 3.80 14.08
CA LEU A 183 -6.13 3.05 13.53
C LEU A 183 -6.36 1.54 13.48
N LYS A 184 -7.08 0.96 14.46
CA LYS A 184 -7.50 -0.45 14.40
C LYS A 184 -8.47 -0.71 13.25
N LYS A 185 -9.49 0.14 13.09
CA LYS A 185 -10.50 0.04 12.02
C LYS A 185 -9.84 0.06 10.65
N VAL A 186 -8.82 0.88 10.45
CA VAL A 186 -8.14 1.07 9.16
C VAL A 186 -6.86 0.22 9.01
N GLN A 187 -6.65 -0.75 9.91
CA GLN A 187 -5.50 -1.67 9.96
C GLN A 187 -4.10 -1.02 10.09
N LEU A 188 -4.02 0.22 10.61
CA LEU A 188 -2.76 0.96 10.74
C LEU A 188 -2.20 1.03 12.17
N LEU A 189 -2.84 0.38 13.14
CA LEU A 189 -2.31 0.36 14.51
C LEU A 189 -0.94 -0.32 14.59
N LYS A 190 -0.77 -1.49 13.96
CA LYS A 190 0.52 -2.21 13.99
C LYS A 190 1.63 -1.42 13.27
N PRO A 191 1.43 -0.88 12.06
CA PRO A 191 2.39 0.02 11.42
C PRO A 191 2.74 1.24 12.26
N MET A 192 1.77 1.83 12.97
CA MET A 192 2.02 2.94 13.89
C MET A 192 3.03 2.55 14.96
N SER A 193 2.76 1.46 15.70
CA SER A 193 3.62 1.00 16.79
C SER A 193 5.01 0.53 16.37
N LEU A 194 5.25 0.29 15.07
CA LEU A 194 6.58 -0.06 14.55
C LEU A 194 7.49 1.16 14.37
N TYR A 195 6.92 2.33 14.10
CA TYR A 195 7.67 3.47 13.57
C TYR A 195 7.45 4.79 14.30
N PHE A 196 6.39 4.88 15.09
CA PHE A 196 5.95 6.09 15.74
C PHE A 196 5.65 5.78 17.20
N LYS A 197 5.93 6.74 18.07
CA LYS A 197 5.72 6.62 19.51
C LYS A 197 4.24 6.57 19.85
N ASP A 198 3.46 7.42 19.19
CA ASP A 198 2.05 7.64 19.48
C ASP A 198 1.28 8.05 18.21
N PRO A 199 -0.07 8.00 18.25
CA PRO A 199 -0.88 8.40 17.10
C PRO A 199 -0.64 9.85 16.65
N MET A 200 -0.29 10.74 17.58
CA MET A 200 -0.06 12.15 17.28
C MET A 200 1.20 12.35 16.44
N GLU A 201 2.30 11.71 16.84
CA GLU A 201 3.53 11.67 16.05
C GLU A 201 3.28 11.03 14.68
N TYR A 202 2.50 9.95 14.63
CA TYR A 202 2.18 9.32 13.35
C TYR A 202 1.42 10.25 12.40
N LEU A 203 0.45 11.02 12.91
CA LEU A 203 -0.26 12.03 12.11
C LEU A 203 0.71 13.10 11.61
N ASP A 204 1.49 13.70 12.50
CA ASP A 204 2.36 14.84 12.18
C ASP A 204 3.37 14.50 11.08
N TRP A 205 4.02 13.34 11.19
CA TRP A 205 4.93 12.85 10.16
C TRP A 205 4.23 12.49 8.85
N SER A 206 2.94 12.13 8.89
CA SER A 206 2.22 11.67 7.71
C SER A 206 1.62 12.81 6.88
N LEU A 207 1.39 13.98 7.47
CA LEU A 207 0.78 15.10 6.75
C LEU A 207 1.70 15.62 5.62
N PRO A 208 1.13 16.06 4.49
CA PRO A 208 1.90 16.74 3.46
C PRO A 208 2.59 18.01 3.97
N ASP A 209 3.69 18.38 3.34
CA ASP A 209 4.38 19.64 3.60
C ASP A 209 3.40 20.82 3.51
N GLY A 210 3.41 21.68 4.52
CA GLY A 210 2.52 22.84 4.63
C GLY A 210 1.12 22.54 5.20
N GLN A 211 0.75 21.28 5.42
CA GLN A 211 -0.47 20.91 6.16
C GLN A 211 -0.19 20.53 7.62
N ALA A 212 1.03 20.09 7.93
CA ALA A 212 1.45 19.90 9.31
C ALA A 212 1.42 21.25 10.06
N ASN A 213 0.81 21.25 11.24
CA ASN A 213 0.73 22.42 12.09
C ASN A 213 1.54 22.18 13.36
N GLY A 214 2.80 22.61 13.32
CA GLY A 214 3.73 22.44 14.44
C GLY A 214 3.23 23.08 15.75
N LEU A 215 2.48 24.18 15.67
CA LEU A 215 1.91 24.82 16.87
C LEU A 215 0.87 23.91 17.52
N LEU A 216 -0.07 23.37 16.75
CA LEU A 216 -1.06 22.42 17.27
C LEU A 216 -0.38 21.16 17.82
N TYR A 217 0.61 20.62 17.10
CA TYR A 217 1.38 19.47 17.58
C TYR A 217 2.01 19.76 18.96
N PHE A 218 2.75 20.86 19.10
CA PHE A 218 3.41 21.20 20.36
C PHE A 218 2.42 21.55 21.47
N ASP A 219 1.29 22.17 21.16
CA ASP A 219 0.25 22.53 22.14
C ASP A 219 -0.40 21.29 22.75
N TYR A 220 -0.90 20.37 21.92
CA TYR A 220 -1.48 19.10 22.41
C TYR A 220 -0.44 18.26 23.15
N ARG A 221 0.80 18.22 22.67
CA ARG A 221 1.89 17.49 23.34
C ARG A 221 2.26 18.10 24.67
N PHE A 222 2.29 19.42 24.77
CA PHE A 222 2.53 20.11 26.03
C PHE A 222 1.42 19.78 27.03
N HIS A 223 0.15 19.86 26.62
CA HIS A 223 -0.97 19.54 27.51
C HIS A 223 -0.94 18.09 27.99
N GLN A 224 -0.68 17.11 27.11
CA GLN A 224 -0.53 15.71 27.52
C GLN A 224 0.59 15.52 28.56
N ILE A 225 1.77 16.10 28.31
CA ILE A 225 2.91 15.98 29.24
C ILE A 225 2.62 16.73 30.55
N PHE A 226 1.99 17.89 30.48
CA PHE A 226 1.66 18.71 31.63
C PHE A 226 0.64 18.02 32.54
N ASP A 227 -0.43 17.48 31.97
CA ASP A 227 -1.49 16.77 32.71
C ASP A 227 -0.95 15.51 33.40
N ASP A 228 -0.01 14.80 32.75
CA ASP A 228 0.66 13.64 33.33
C ASP A 228 1.67 14.01 34.43
N SER A 229 2.18 15.25 34.43
CA SER A 229 3.17 15.73 35.38
C SER A 229 2.59 15.96 36.79
N GLU A 230 3.47 15.97 37.79
CA GLU A 230 3.09 16.33 39.16
C GLU A 230 2.55 17.77 39.24
N ALA A 231 3.13 18.69 38.46
CA ALA A 231 2.68 20.08 38.39
C ALA A 231 1.25 20.21 37.86
N GLY A 232 0.89 19.44 36.81
CA GLY A 232 -0.48 19.43 36.26
C GLY A 232 -1.50 18.90 37.26
N LYS A 233 -1.17 17.80 37.95
CA LYS A 233 -2.01 17.23 39.02
C LYS A 233 -2.25 18.21 40.16
N ILE A 234 -1.20 18.90 40.61
CA ILE A 234 -1.30 19.96 41.63
C ILE A 234 -2.20 21.10 41.15
N TRP A 235 -2.02 21.53 39.90
CA TRP A 235 -2.80 22.60 39.28
C TRP A 235 -4.29 22.27 39.21
N GLU A 236 -4.66 21.09 38.71
CA GLU A 236 -6.06 20.62 38.66
C GLU A 236 -6.70 20.60 40.05
N GLN A 237 -5.98 20.06 41.04
CA GLN A 237 -6.48 19.99 42.40
C GLN A 237 -6.70 21.39 42.99
N GLY A 238 -5.83 22.35 42.65
CA GLY A 238 -6.01 23.77 42.95
C GLY A 238 -7.28 24.36 42.35
N LEU A 239 -7.59 24.06 41.08
CA LEU A 239 -8.80 24.52 40.39
C LEU A 239 -10.07 23.94 41.03
N VAL A 240 -10.09 22.64 41.35
CA VAL A 240 -11.21 22.00 42.05
C VAL A 240 -11.45 22.65 43.40
N ASN A 241 -10.39 22.91 44.16
CA ASN A 241 -10.47 23.56 45.47
C ASN A 241 -11.01 25.00 45.35
N LYS A 242 -10.61 25.74 44.32
CA LYS A 242 -11.12 27.09 44.03
C LYS A 242 -12.61 27.08 43.68
N LYS A 243 -13.08 26.13 42.86
CA LYS A 243 -14.51 25.95 42.53
C LYS A 243 -15.35 25.62 43.78
N LYS A 244 -14.87 24.69 44.62
CA LYS A 244 -15.54 24.33 45.89
C LYS A 244 -15.63 25.52 46.85
N ARG A 245 -14.58 26.35 46.94
CA ARG A 245 -14.60 27.58 47.74
C ARG A 245 -15.63 28.57 47.22
N LYS A 246 -15.73 28.77 45.90
CA LYS A 246 -16.70 29.69 45.29
C LYS A 246 -18.15 29.29 45.56
N HIS A 247 -18.49 28.00 45.39
CA HIS A 247 -19.82 27.47 45.71
C HIS A 247 -20.19 27.56 47.20
N LYS A 248 -19.21 27.45 48.09
CA LYS A 248 -19.43 27.60 49.54
C LYS A 248 -19.72 29.06 49.94
N VAL A 249 -19.17 30.02 49.20
CA VAL A 249 -19.46 31.45 49.37
C VAL A 249 -20.85 31.76 48.81
N GLU A 250 -21.16 31.33 47.59
CA GLU A 250 -22.46 31.55 46.95
C GLU A 250 -23.65 30.97 47.75
N ARG A 251 -23.49 29.80 48.39
CA ARG A 251 -24.54 29.24 49.30
C ARG A 251 -24.75 30.03 50.58
N LYS A 252 -23.71 30.70 51.11
CA LYS A 252 -23.84 31.53 52.30
C LYS A 252 -24.57 32.84 52.03
N ASP A 253 -24.49 33.34 50.80
CA ASP A 253 -25.14 34.57 50.37
C ASP A 253 -26.61 34.37 49.97
N THR A 254 -27.08 33.11 49.81
CA THR A 254 -28.49 32.79 49.51
C THR A 254 -29.32 32.40 50.74
N GLU A 255 -28.68 32.23 51.91
CA GLU A 255 -29.34 31.90 53.18
C GLU A 255 -29.52 33.13 54.11
N GLN A 256 -29.36 34.36 53.57
CA GLN A 256 -29.69 35.63 54.23
C GLN A 256 -30.89 36.29 53.57
#